data_AF-A0A9N8ME93-F1
#
_entry.id   AF-A0A9N8ME93-F1
#
_cell.length_a   1.000
_cell.length_b   1.000
_cell.length_c   1.000
_cell.angle_alpha   90.00
_cell.angle_beta   90.00
_cell.angle_gamma   90.00
#
_symmetry.space_group_name_H-M   'P 1'
#
loop_
_entity.id
_entity.type
_entity.pdbx_description
1 polymer ?
#
loop_
_entity_poly.entity_id
_entity_poly.type
_entity_poly.pdbx_seq_one_letter_code
_entity_poly.pdbx_strand_id
1 'polypeptide(L)'
;MATKDVIEKKIEEIRDGGNNTAAEIRDVLTDLLNFKANVPSPSTQNVEFFHFWTEEKPVQDKFENFLQYSIKGIKDQWINLTFSIEINRSSTSSTNNGSNNIFVFPLQDQDLKLLEYLKPIVAFNEPTVRFIIPYTTVLNEQMIDYPLSTSIYFQENTIVFDFNNNISLKSNSELVIATGRATSSVSFHFPFQLKKMR
;
A
#
# COMPACT_ATOMS: atom_id res chain seq x y z
N MET A 1 12.77 29.09 -6.50
CA MET A 1 13.31 27.81 -7.00
C MET A 1 14.54 28.13 -7.84
N ALA A 2 15.67 27.46 -7.59
CA ALA A 2 16.90 27.70 -8.35
C ALA A 2 16.78 27.11 -9.76
N THR A 3 17.10 27.90 -10.79
CA THR A 3 17.22 27.44 -12.18
C THR A 3 18.65 26.97 -12.46
N LYS A 4 18.87 26.27 -13.58
CA LYS A 4 20.20 25.77 -13.98
C LYS A 4 21.23 26.91 -14.01
N ASP A 5 20.85 28.02 -14.62
CA ASP A 5 21.69 29.21 -14.78
C ASP A 5 22.07 29.83 -13.43
N VAL A 6 21.19 29.74 -12.42
CA VAL A 6 21.48 30.23 -11.06
C VAL A 6 22.52 29.35 -10.37
N ILE A 7 22.49 28.04 -10.60
CA ILE A 7 23.42 27.09 -9.99
C ILE A 7 24.79 27.16 -10.67
N GLU A 8 24.82 27.20 -12.00
CA GLU A 8 26.08 27.38 -12.75
C GLU A 8 26.77 28.69 -12.37
N LYS A 9 25.98 29.77 -12.21
CA LYS A 9 26.50 31.04 -11.73
C LYS A 9 27.06 30.94 -10.30
N LYS A 10 26.36 30.28 -9.38
CA LYS A 10 26.84 30.08 -8.00
C LYS A 10 28.11 29.22 -7.93
N ILE A 11 28.21 28.19 -8.77
CA ILE A 11 29.42 27.35 -8.88
C ILE A 11 30.61 28.20 -9.36
N GLU A 12 30.39 29.09 -10.33
CA GLU A 12 31.44 30.00 -10.80
C GLU A 12 31.79 31.08 -9.76
N GLU A 13 30.81 31.55 -8.98
CA GLU A 13 31.02 32.48 -7.86
C GLU A 13 31.89 31.87 -6.75
N ILE A 14 31.81 30.54 -6.54
CA ILE A 14 32.66 29.79 -5.59
C ILE A 14 33.89 29.15 -6.28
N ARG A 15 34.28 29.62 -7.47
CA ARG A 15 35.46 29.09 -8.17
C ARG A 15 36.67 29.97 -7.91
N ASP A 16 37.08 30.01 -6.64
CA ASP A 16 38.12 30.93 -6.15
C ASP A 16 39.53 30.33 -6.06
N GLY A 17 39.80 29.24 -6.79
CA GLY A 17 41.10 28.56 -6.75
C GLY A 17 41.30 27.66 -5.52
N GLY A 18 40.24 27.36 -4.76
CA GLY A 18 40.26 26.38 -3.67
C GLY A 18 40.23 26.99 -2.26
N ASN A 19 39.88 28.26 -2.15
CA ASN A 19 39.73 29.00 -0.88
C ASN A 19 38.26 29.11 -0.42
N ASN A 20 37.40 28.24 -0.97
CA ASN A 20 36.00 28.14 -0.60
C ASN A 20 35.79 27.78 0.87
N THR A 21 34.89 28.50 1.52
CA THR A 21 34.42 28.17 2.86
C THR A 21 33.44 26.99 2.83
N ALA A 22 33.35 26.27 3.95
CA ALA A 22 32.38 25.17 4.09
C ALA A 22 30.91 25.64 3.94
N ALA A 23 30.63 26.90 4.25
CA ALA A 23 29.30 27.49 4.10
C ALA A 23 28.93 27.65 2.62
N GLU A 24 29.85 28.19 1.81
CA GLU A 24 29.67 28.36 0.36
C GLU A 24 29.45 27.03 -0.36
N ILE A 25 30.25 26.01 0.00
CA ILE A 25 30.09 24.65 -0.56
C ILE A 25 28.72 24.07 -0.16
N ARG A 26 28.31 24.23 1.11
CA ARG A 26 27.03 23.71 1.61
C ARG A 26 25.84 24.37 0.90
N ASP A 27 25.91 25.66 0.63
CA ASP A 27 24.83 26.39 -0.05
C ASP A 27 24.68 25.93 -1.51
N VAL A 28 25.80 25.76 -2.23
CA VAL A 28 25.79 25.22 -3.60
C VAL A 28 25.26 23.77 -3.63
N LEU A 29 25.68 22.92 -2.69
CA LEU A 29 25.17 21.55 -2.58
C LEU A 29 23.68 21.50 -2.25
N THR A 30 23.21 22.40 -1.38
CA THR A 30 21.78 22.51 -1.03
C THR A 30 20.96 22.91 -2.24
N ASP A 31 21.44 23.86 -3.04
CA ASP A 31 20.77 24.27 -4.28
C ASP A 31 20.84 23.20 -5.38
N LEU A 32 21.94 22.43 -5.46
CA LEU A 32 22.05 21.27 -6.34
C LEU A 32 21.10 20.13 -5.95
N LEU A 33 20.89 19.91 -4.66
CA LEU A 33 19.91 18.93 -4.16
C LEU A 33 18.47 19.40 -4.41
N ASN A 34 18.22 20.71 -4.29
CA ASN A 34 16.93 21.33 -4.56
C ASN A 34 16.66 21.56 -6.06
N PHE A 35 17.67 21.40 -6.91
CA PHE A 35 17.55 21.50 -8.36
C PHE A 35 16.74 20.31 -8.89
N LYS A 36 15.59 20.60 -9.48
CA LYS A 36 14.61 19.62 -9.96
C LYS A 36 15.13 18.55 -10.95
N ALA A 37 16.35 18.68 -11.50
CA ALA A 37 16.95 17.65 -12.33
C ALA A 37 17.54 16.46 -11.54
N ASN A 38 17.72 16.59 -10.22
CA ASN A 38 18.16 15.50 -9.32
C ASN A 38 17.00 14.79 -8.61
N VAL A 39 15.76 15.23 -8.83
CA VAL A 39 14.63 14.32 -8.65
C VAL A 39 14.74 13.31 -9.79
N PRO A 40 14.74 11.99 -9.54
CA PRO A 40 14.75 11.00 -10.61
C PRO A 40 13.50 11.20 -11.45
N SER A 41 13.62 12.01 -12.49
CA SER A 41 12.59 12.29 -13.47
C SER A 41 12.91 11.35 -14.61
N PRO A 42 12.21 10.21 -14.76
CA PRO A 42 12.48 9.30 -15.84
C PRO A 42 12.20 10.02 -17.17
N SER A 43 13.22 10.04 -18.03
CA SER A 43 13.25 10.63 -19.37
C SER A 43 12.41 9.84 -20.40
N THR A 44 11.24 9.35 -20.00
CA THR A 44 10.27 8.71 -20.91
C THR A 44 8.89 9.28 -20.64
N GLN A 45 8.17 9.56 -21.73
CA GLN A 45 6.86 10.21 -21.76
C GLN A 45 5.89 9.65 -20.70
N ASN A 46 5.34 10.55 -19.87
CA ASN A 46 4.13 10.36 -19.04
C ASN A 46 4.10 9.14 -18.08
N VAL A 47 5.16 8.92 -17.31
CA VAL A 47 5.09 7.99 -16.17
C VAL A 47 4.40 8.68 -14.98
N GLU A 48 3.10 8.42 -14.79
CA GLU A 48 2.32 8.95 -13.66
C GLU A 48 2.51 8.06 -12.42
N PHE A 49 3.33 8.54 -11.47
CA PHE A 49 3.48 7.92 -10.16
C PHE A 49 2.34 8.35 -9.23
N PHE A 50 1.89 7.45 -8.38
CA PHE A 50 0.94 7.77 -7.31
C PHE A 50 1.31 7.06 -6.01
N HIS A 51 0.97 7.71 -4.91
CA HIS A 51 1.18 7.17 -3.56
C HIS A 51 0.09 7.70 -2.62
N PHE A 52 -0.58 6.78 -1.93
CA PHE A 52 -1.62 6.99 -0.94
C PHE A 52 -1.24 6.26 0.36
N TRP A 53 -1.52 6.81 1.54
CA TRP A 53 -1.26 6.11 2.79
C TRP A 53 -2.16 6.59 3.94
N THR A 54 -2.36 5.70 4.92
CA THR A 54 -3.21 5.95 6.09
C THR A 54 -2.46 5.81 7.41
N GLU A 55 -1.13 5.90 7.38
CA GLU A 55 -0.25 5.70 8.56
C GLU A 55 -0.69 6.54 9.77
N GLU A 56 -0.95 7.84 9.58
CA GLU A 56 -1.36 8.75 10.66
C GLU A 56 -2.84 8.60 11.06
N LYS A 57 -3.67 8.07 10.16
CA LYS A 57 -5.12 7.97 10.32
C LYS A 57 -5.61 6.63 9.77
N PRO A 58 -5.51 5.54 10.55
CA PRO A 58 -6.02 4.24 10.16
C PRO A 58 -7.50 4.34 9.78
N VAL A 59 -7.91 3.55 8.79
CA VAL A 59 -9.31 3.39 8.45
C VAL A 59 -9.95 2.40 9.41
N GLN A 60 -11.17 2.66 9.84
CA GLN A 60 -11.90 1.80 10.76
C GLN A 60 -13.10 1.16 10.05
N ASP A 61 -13.35 -0.13 10.30
CA ASP A 61 -14.59 -0.78 9.87
C ASP A 61 -15.74 -0.54 10.87
N LYS A 62 -16.93 -1.08 10.56
CA LYS A 62 -18.11 -0.95 11.42
C LYS A 62 -18.02 -1.67 12.77
N PHE A 63 -16.99 -2.50 12.98
CA PHE A 63 -16.78 -3.30 14.19
C PHE A 63 -15.59 -2.82 15.01
N GLU A 64 -15.05 -1.65 14.71
CA GLU A 64 -13.88 -1.06 15.37
C GLU A 64 -12.56 -1.81 15.11
N ASN A 65 -12.46 -2.52 13.98
CA ASN A 65 -11.20 -3.04 13.45
C ASN A 65 -10.46 -1.95 12.68
N PHE A 66 -9.13 -2.01 12.66
CA PHE A 66 -8.30 -0.98 12.03
C PHE A 66 -7.55 -1.52 10.82
N LEU A 67 -7.46 -0.70 9.79
CA LEU A 67 -6.65 -0.93 8.60
C LEU A 67 -5.72 0.26 8.38
N GLN A 68 -4.43 -0.01 8.44
CA GLN A 68 -3.39 0.87 7.91
C GLN A 68 -2.96 0.33 6.55
N TYR A 69 -2.83 1.20 5.55
CA TYR A 69 -2.31 0.82 4.25
C TYR A 69 -1.44 1.89 3.62
N SER A 70 -0.64 1.45 2.65
CA SER A 70 0.17 2.27 1.77
C SER A 70 0.01 1.72 0.37
N ILE A 71 -0.46 2.53 -0.57
CA ILE A 71 -0.73 2.13 -1.94
C ILE A 71 0.16 2.96 -2.85
N LYS A 72 1.13 2.31 -3.48
CA LYS A 72 2.13 2.92 -4.35
C LYS A 72 2.00 2.32 -5.74
N GLY A 73 2.23 3.09 -6.78
CA GLY A 73 2.23 2.53 -8.11
C GLY A 73 2.70 3.46 -9.20
N ILE A 74 2.81 2.86 -10.36
CA ILE A 74 3.04 3.54 -11.62
C ILE A 74 1.85 3.19 -12.51
N LYS A 75 1.15 4.23 -12.96
CA LYS A 75 -0.01 4.08 -13.85
C LYS A 75 0.35 3.21 -15.07
N ASP A 76 -0.57 2.31 -15.41
CA ASP A 76 -0.45 1.35 -16.52
C ASP A 76 0.72 0.36 -16.41
N GLN A 77 1.36 0.23 -15.23
CA GLN A 77 2.46 -0.73 -15.01
C GLN A 77 2.21 -1.63 -13.80
N TRP A 78 2.13 -1.06 -12.59
CA TRP A 78 1.94 -1.84 -11.36
C TRP A 78 1.35 -0.99 -10.22
N ILE A 79 0.71 -1.68 -9.30
CA ILE A 79 0.14 -1.13 -8.07
C ILE A 79 0.51 -2.06 -6.92
N ASN A 80 1.16 -1.56 -5.88
CA ASN A 80 1.44 -2.31 -4.66
C ASN A 80 0.62 -1.77 -3.50
N LEU A 81 -0.20 -2.63 -2.90
CA LEU A 81 -0.94 -2.40 -1.68
C LEU A 81 -0.18 -3.09 -0.53
N THR A 82 0.44 -2.32 0.35
CA THR A 82 0.94 -2.79 1.64
C THR A 82 -0.09 -2.48 2.70
N PHE A 83 -0.40 -3.43 3.58
CA PHE A 83 -1.42 -3.27 4.61
C PHE A 83 -1.00 -3.89 5.94
N SER A 84 -1.54 -3.32 7.01
CA SER A 84 -1.54 -3.86 8.37
C SER A 84 -2.98 -3.80 8.88
N ILE A 85 -3.59 -4.96 9.08
CA ILE A 85 -4.94 -5.10 9.63
C ILE A 85 -4.84 -5.52 11.09
N GLU A 86 -5.60 -4.84 11.94
CA GLU A 86 -5.79 -5.16 13.35
C GLU A 86 -7.26 -5.49 13.59
N ILE A 87 -7.50 -6.73 13.99
CA ILE A 87 -8.83 -7.27 14.25
C ILE A 87 -9.05 -7.23 15.75
N ASN A 88 -9.94 -6.34 16.19
CA ASN A 88 -10.33 -6.17 17.58
C ASN A 88 -11.66 -6.85 17.90
N ARG A 89 -12.53 -7.03 16.91
CA ARG A 89 -13.81 -7.71 17.05
C ARG A 89 -14.17 -8.44 15.76
N SER A 90 -14.45 -9.74 15.88
CA SER A 90 -15.02 -10.52 14.79
C SER A 90 -16.55 -10.53 14.88
N SER A 91 -17.22 -10.53 13.72
CA SER A 91 -18.68 -10.66 13.65
C SER A 91 -19.08 -12.11 13.89
N THR A 92 -19.03 -12.56 15.14
CA THR A 92 -19.51 -13.89 15.53
C THR A 92 -21.04 -13.93 15.54
N SER A 93 -21.68 -13.97 14.37
CA SER A 93 -22.99 -14.60 14.28
C SER A 93 -22.77 -16.09 14.08
N SER A 94 -22.82 -16.84 15.19
CA SER A 94 -22.68 -18.30 15.31
C SER A 94 -23.86 -19.08 14.70
N THR A 95 -24.33 -18.66 13.53
CA THR A 95 -25.37 -19.36 12.78
C THR A 95 -24.87 -19.67 11.39
N ASN A 96 -24.48 -20.94 11.22
CA ASN A 96 -24.21 -21.67 9.98
C ASN A 96 -22.72 -21.72 9.57
N ASN A 97 -22.24 -22.96 9.45
CA ASN A 97 -20.98 -23.51 8.93
C ASN A 97 -20.40 -22.86 7.65
N GLY A 98 -20.24 -21.53 7.62
CA GLY A 98 -19.81 -20.77 6.45
C GLY A 98 -19.61 -19.28 6.72
N SER A 99 -19.28 -18.89 7.96
CA SER A 99 -18.97 -17.51 8.30
C SER A 99 -17.62 -17.10 7.70
N ASN A 100 -17.66 -16.54 6.50
CA ASN A 100 -16.56 -15.75 5.97
C ASN A 100 -16.36 -14.54 6.90
N ASN A 101 -15.16 -14.37 7.46
CA ASN A 101 -14.85 -13.19 8.26
C ASN A 101 -14.51 -12.05 7.29
N ILE A 102 -15.55 -11.30 6.91
CA ILE A 102 -15.46 -10.22 5.93
C ILE A 102 -15.31 -8.89 6.68
N PHE A 103 -14.19 -8.21 6.44
CA PHE A 103 -13.91 -6.87 6.97
C PHE A 103 -13.93 -5.87 5.83
N VAL A 104 -14.70 -4.79 6.00
CA VAL A 104 -14.97 -3.80 4.96
C VAL A 104 -14.49 -2.45 5.46
N PHE A 105 -13.48 -1.90 4.79
CA PHE A 105 -12.84 -0.65 5.17
C PHE A 105 -13.12 0.44 4.12
N PRO A 106 -13.72 1.58 4.50
CA PRO A 106 -13.95 2.68 3.56
C PRO A 106 -12.64 3.34 3.13
N LEU A 107 -12.44 3.49 1.83
CA LEU A 107 -11.34 4.30 1.30
C LEU A 107 -11.54 5.76 1.70
N GLN A 108 -10.42 6.44 1.98
CA GLN A 108 -10.44 7.89 2.19
C GLN A 108 -10.69 8.62 0.86
N ASP A 109 -11.30 9.81 0.91
CA ASP A 109 -11.65 10.58 -0.30
C ASP A 109 -10.46 10.79 -1.24
N GLN A 110 -9.28 11.05 -0.67
CA GLN A 110 -8.04 11.25 -1.41
C GLN A 110 -7.56 9.98 -2.16
N ASP A 111 -7.99 8.80 -1.72
CA ASP A 111 -7.57 7.50 -2.24
C ASP A 111 -8.54 6.96 -3.31
N LEU A 112 -9.71 7.58 -3.49
CA LEU A 112 -10.73 7.11 -4.44
C LEU A 112 -10.22 7.07 -5.89
N LYS A 113 -9.25 7.91 -6.26
CA LYS A 113 -8.61 7.89 -7.58
C LYS A 113 -7.94 6.54 -7.87
N LEU A 114 -7.52 5.80 -6.84
CA LEU A 114 -6.96 4.46 -6.99
C LEU A 114 -7.92 3.51 -7.72
N LEU A 115 -9.22 3.63 -7.47
CA LEU A 115 -10.22 2.76 -8.07
C LEU A 115 -10.19 2.85 -9.60
N GLU A 116 -9.86 4.02 -10.15
CA GLU A 116 -9.71 4.20 -11.59
C GLU A 116 -8.51 3.41 -12.14
N TYR A 117 -7.40 3.35 -11.40
CA TYR A 117 -6.21 2.59 -11.78
C TYR A 117 -6.40 1.08 -11.64
N LEU A 118 -7.24 0.65 -10.70
CA LEU A 118 -7.51 -0.77 -10.45
C LEU A 118 -8.50 -1.39 -11.45
N LYS A 119 -9.50 -0.62 -11.93
CA LYS A 119 -10.52 -1.08 -12.90
C LYS A 119 -10.00 -1.99 -14.03
N PRO A 120 -8.88 -1.69 -14.71
CA PRO A 120 -8.38 -2.55 -15.80
C PRO A 120 -7.70 -3.85 -15.36
N ILE A 121 -7.37 -4.03 -14.07
CA ILE A 121 -6.53 -5.14 -13.58
C ILE A 121 -7.15 -5.97 -12.45
N VAL A 122 -8.25 -5.51 -11.85
CA VAL A 122 -8.99 -6.26 -10.83
C VAL A 122 -10.48 -6.33 -11.16
N ALA A 123 -11.13 -7.41 -10.73
CA ALA A 123 -12.58 -7.51 -10.75
C ALA A 123 -13.14 -6.84 -9.50
N PHE A 124 -14.14 -5.96 -9.69
CA PHE A 124 -14.82 -5.30 -8.58
C PHE A 124 -15.93 -6.20 -8.05
N ASN A 125 -16.20 -6.11 -6.74
CA ASN A 125 -17.23 -6.88 -6.02
C ASN A 125 -16.98 -8.39 -5.90
N GLU A 126 -15.81 -8.89 -6.31
CA GLU A 126 -15.45 -10.30 -6.18
C GLU A 126 -13.94 -10.48 -5.87
N PRO A 127 -13.56 -11.51 -5.09
CA PRO A 127 -12.17 -11.81 -4.76
C PRO A 127 -11.25 -11.92 -5.99
N THR A 128 -10.42 -10.89 -6.23
CA THR A 128 -9.46 -10.91 -7.36
C THR A 128 -8.19 -11.68 -7.01
N VAL A 129 -7.74 -11.58 -5.75
CA VAL A 129 -6.51 -12.23 -5.28
C VAL A 129 -6.81 -13.02 -4.03
N ARG A 130 -6.37 -14.28 -3.97
CA ARG A 130 -6.40 -15.13 -2.79
C ARG A 130 -4.97 -15.51 -2.41
N PHE A 131 -4.64 -15.39 -1.14
CA PHE A 131 -3.28 -15.60 -0.65
C PHE A 131 -3.31 -15.96 0.83
N ILE A 132 -2.17 -16.38 1.36
CA ILE A 132 -2.01 -16.73 2.77
C ILE A 132 -1.12 -15.66 3.42
N ILE A 133 -1.55 -15.14 4.56
CA ILE A 133 -0.76 -14.19 5.35
C ILE A 133 -0.43 -14.76 6.72
N PRO A 134 0.73 -14.40 7.30
CA PRO A 134 0.98 -14.66 8.71
C PRO A 134 0.03 -13.80 9.55
N TYR A 135 -0.67 -14.43 10.48
CA TYR A 135 -1.56 -13.78 11.41
C TYR A 135 -1.15 -14.13 12.84
N THR A 136 -0.98 -13.10 13.66
CA THR A 136 -0.57 -13.23 15.06
C THR A 136 -1.76 -12.92 15.96
N THR A 137 -2.09 -13.84 16.87
CA THR A 137 -3.15 -13.69 17.87
C THR A 137 -2.65 -13.95 19.28
N VAL A 138 -3.44 -13.54 20.28
CA VAL A 138 -3.21 -13.87 21.68
C VAL A 138 -4.29 -14.85 22.14
N LEU A 139 -3.89 -16.06 22.54
CA LEU A 139 -4.77 -17.06 23.14
C LEU A 139 -4.19 -17.47 24.50
N ASN A 140 -4.96 -17.32 25.58
CA ASN A 140 -4.53 -17.65 26.94
C ASN A 140 -3.16 -17.04 27.30
N GLU A 141 -2.97 -15.75 27.00
CA GLU A 141 -1.72 -15.01 27.24
C GLU A 141 -0.51 -15.47 26.41
N GLN A 142 -0.70 -16.41 25.48
CA GLN A 142 0.33 -16.86 24.54
C GLN A 142 0.11 -16.25 23.16
N MET A 143 1.19 -15.73 22.57
CA MET A 143 1.22 -15.30 21.18
C MET A 143 1.30 -16.52 20.28
N ILE A 144 0.37 -16.63 19.34
CA ILE A 144 0.30 -17.74 18.38
C ILE A 144 0.28 -17.15 16.97
N ASP A 145 1.21 -17.61 16.14
CA ASP A 145 1.23 -17.32 14.71
C ASP A 145 0.58 -18.47 13.94
N TYR A 146 -0.35 -18.15 13.04
CA TYR A 146 -0.91 -19.13 12.11
C TYR A 146 -1.13 -18.54 10.72
N PRO A 147 -1.01 -19.37 9.67
CA PRO A 147 -1.31 -18.93 8.31
C PRO A 147 -2.81 -18.70 8.15
N LEU A 148 -3.20 -17.52 7.69
CA LEU A 148 -4.58 -17.15 7.45
C LEU A 148 -4.83 -17.00 5.95
N SER A 149 -5.77 -17.77 5.41
CA SER A 149 -6.21 -17.63 4.02
C SER A 149 -7.07 -16.38 3.90
N THR A 150 -6.65 -15.45 3.05
CA THR A 150 -7.32 -14.18 2.83
C THR A 150 -7.54 -13.93 1.35
N SER A 151 -8.53 -13.09 1.05
CA SER A 151 -8.69 -12.52 -0.26
C SER A 151 -9.01 -11.04 -0.17
N ILE A 152 -8.51 -10.28 -1.15
CA ILE A 152 -8.74 -8.84 -1.25
C ILE A 152 -9.56 -8.56 -2.51
N TYR A 153 -10.56 -7.71 -2.36
CA TYR A 153 -11.28 -7.11 -3.46
C TYR A 153 -11.77 -5.70 -3.13
N PHE A 154 -12.22 -4.99 -4.17
CA PHE A 154 -12.69 -3.62 -4.08
C PHE A 154 -14.18 -3.59 -4.41
N GLN A 155 -14.97 -2.92 -3.58
CA GLN A 155 -16.40 -2.77 -3.76
C GLN A 155 -16.76 -1.30 -3.52
N GLU A 156 -17.33 -0.65 -4.54
CA GLU A 156 -17.62 0.79 -4.51
C GLU A 156 -16.40 1.59 -4.00
N ASN A 157 -16.54 2.25 -2.85
CA ASN A 157 -15.51 3.06 -2.20
C ASN A 157 -14.85 2.31 -1.02
N THR A 158 -14.76 0.99 -1.07
CA THR A 158 -14.24 0.17 0.04
C THR A 158 -13.20 -0.84 -0.41
N ILE A 159 -12.26 -1.14 0.49
CA ILE A 159 -11.39 -2.32 0.40
C ILE A 159 -12.00 -3.40 1.28
N VAL A 160 -12.16 -4.60 0.74
CA VAL A 160 -12.72 -5.74 1.46
C VAL A 160 -11.67 -6.82 1.62
N PHE A 161 -11.51 -7.27 2.86
CA PHE A 161 -10.71 -8.44 3.22
C PHE A 161 -11.67 -9.56 3.63
N ASP A 162 -11.69 -10.63 2.85
CA ASP A 162 -12.43 -11.86 3.19
C ASP A 162 -11.43 -12.91 3.68
N PHE A 163 -11.47 -13.17 4.98
CA PHE A 163 -10.70 -14.23 5.60
C PHE A 163 -11.53 -15.50 5.68
N ASN A 164 -11.10 -16.47 4.88
CA ASN A 164 -11.68 -17.79 4.88
C ASN A 164 -10.96 -18.66 5.93
N ASN A 165 -11.62 -18.90 7.06
CA ASN A 165 -11.08 -19.70 8.16
C ASN A 165 -11.17 -21.21 7.95
N ASN A 166 -11.50 -21.69 6.75
CA ASN A 166 -11.68 -23.12 6.47
C ASN A 166 -10.37 -23.94 6.43
N ILE A 167 -9.33 -23.56 7.18
CA ILE A 167 -8.29 -24.52 7.55
C ILE A 167 -8.92 -25.45 8.58
N SER A 168 -9.51 -26.52 8.07
CA SER A 168 -9.99 -27.68 8.84
C SER A 168 -8.84 -28.22 9.70
N LEU A 169 -8.68 -27.69 10.91
CA LEU A 169 -7.98 -28.40 11.97
C LEU A 169 -8.82 -29.64 12.29
N LYS A 170 -8.17 -30.81 12.27
CA LYS A 170 -8.77 -32.10 12.65
C LYS A 170 -9.04 -32.14 14.16
N SER A 171 -9.95 -31.29 14.63
CA SER A 171 -10.52 -31.24 15.96
C SER A 171 -11.62 -30.18 15.93
N ASN A 172 -12.79 -30.46 16.51
CA ASN A 172 -14.01 -29.65 16.52
C ASN A 172 -13.90 -28.24 17.16
N SER A 173 -12.79 -27.53 17.00
CA SER A 173 -12.63 -26.14 17.38
C SER A 173 -12.74 -25.30 16.11
N GLU A 174 -13.90 -24.67 15.92
CA GLU A 174 -14.04 -23.54 15.01
C GLU A 174 -12.92 -22.54 15.35
N LEU A 175 -11.97 -22.34 14.42
CA LEU A 175 -11.09 -21.18 14.49
C LEU A 175 -11.97 -19.96 14.17
N VAL A 176 -12.66 -19.45 15.18
CA VAL A 176 -13.12 -18.07 15.19
C VAL A 176 -11.87 -17.22 15.02
N ILE A 177 -11.84 -16.28 14.06
CA ILE A 177 -10.77 -15.29 14.05
C ILE A 177 -10.84 -14.56 15.40
N ALA A 178 -9.84 -14.83 16.22
CA ALA A 178 -9.60 -14.14 17.48
C ALA A 178 -9.15 -12.70 17.19
N THR A 179 -8.91 -11.91 18.23
CA THR A 179 -8.30 -10.60 18.04
C THR A 179 -6.82 -10.74 17.71
N GLY A 180 -6.27 -9.85 16.89
CA GLY A 180 -4.89 -9.99 16.43
C GLY A 180 -4.55 -9.13 15.23
N ARG A 181 -3.34 -9.32 14.71
CA ARG A 181 -2.77 -8.45 13.68
C ARG A 181 -2.16 -9.26 12.53
N ALA A 182 -2.32 -8.74 11.32
CA ALA A 182 -1.69 -9.25 10.12
C ALA A 182 -1.07 -8.10 9.32
N THR A 183 0.15 -8.30 8.82
CA THR A 183 0.83 -7.33 7.95
C THR A 183 1.32 -8.04 6.70
N SER A 184 0.99 -7.50 5.53
CA SER A 184 1.42 -8.08 4.26
C SER A 184 1.37 -7.05 3.12
N SER A 185 1.70 -7.49 1.91
CA SER A 185 1.59 -6.67 0.71
C SER A 185 1.19 -7.49 -0.51
N VAL A 186 0.39 -6.89 -1.39
CA VAL A 186 -0.03 -7.47 -2.67
C VAL A 186 0.32 -6.51 -3.79
N SER A 187 1.00 -7.03 -4.82
CA SER A 187 1.31 -6.30 -6.04
C SER A 187 0.42 -6.75 -7.20
N PHE A 188 -0.28 -5.81 -7.81
CA PHE A 188 -1.07 -5.98 -9.02
C PHE A 188 -0.25 -5.48 -10.21
N HIS A 189 -0.14 -6.30 -11.25
CA HIS A 189 0.57 -5.95 -12.47
C HIS A 189 -0.41 -5.76 -13.61
N PHE A 190 -0.20 -4.72 -14.41
CA PHE A 190 -0.97 -4.53 -15.63
C PHE A 190 -0.57 -5.60 -16.64
N PRO A 191 -1.55 -6.19 -17.36
CA PRO A 191 -1.25 -7.14 -18.40
C PRO A 191 -0.42 -6.45 -19.48
N PHE A 192 0.59 -7.15 -20.01
CA PHE A 192 1.35 -6.65 -21.14
C PHE A 192 0.38 -6.40 -22.31
N GLN A 193 0.26 -5.14 -22.74
CA GLN A 193 -0.45 -4.85 -23.97
C GLN A 193 0.39 -5.43 -25.11
N LEU A 194 -0.05 -6.57 -25.67
CA LEU A 194 0.46 -7.06 -26.93
C LEU A 194 0.17 -5.99 -27.98
N LYS A 195 1.16 -5.14 -28.27
CA LYS A 195 1.10 -4.27 -29.45
C LYS A 195 0.85 -5.21 -30.63
N LYS A 196 -0.31 -5.07 -31.28
CA LYS A 196 -0.52 -5.67 -32.59
C LYS A 196 0.64 -5.22 -33.47
N MET A 197 1.55 -6.14 -33.77
CA MET A 197 2.54 -5.93 -34.81
C MET A 197 1.72 -5.75 -36.09
N ARG A 198 1.67 -4.51 -36.58
CA ARG A 198 1.16 -4.22 -37.93
C ARG A 198 2.27 -4.44 -38.91
#